data_AF-A0A8C6AI09-F1
#
_entry.id   AF-A0A8C6AI09-F1
#
_cell.length_a   1.000
_cell.length_b   1.000
_cell.length_c   1.000
_cell.angle_alpha   90.00
_cell.angle_beta   90.00
_cell.angle_gamma   90.00
#
_symmetry.space_group_name_H-M   'P 1'
#
loop_
_entity.id
_entity.type
_entity.pdbx_description
1 polymer ?
#
loop_
_entity_poly.entity_id
_entity_poly.type
_entity_poly.pdbx_seq_one_letter_code
_entity_poly.pdbx_strand_id
1 'polypeptide(L)'
;MAELDIGRHCRVEQCRQRDFLPFVCDGCSGIFCLEHRSRESHSCPEVTVIERLKSDTHTSYPCSFKDCAERELVPVMCPYCEKNFCLRHRHQSDHECEELEIPKSRMAATQKLVKDIIDSKRGETASKRRKGAKNSETAAKVALMKLKMHANGDKSLPQTERIYFQVFLPKGSKEKSKPMFFHQQWSIGRVIDFAASLASLKNDNNKLTPKVTTGYFSLKVLE
;
A
#
# COMPACT_ATOMS: atom_id res chain seq x y z
N MET A 1 20.26 27.97 -12.19
CA MET A 1 19.12 27.10 -12.58
C MET A 1 19.61 26.31 -13.78
N ALA A 2 19.81 25.00 -13.66
CA ALA A 2 20.25 24.18 -14.79
C ALA A 2 19.03 23.87 -15.65
N GLU A 3 18.94 24.47 -16.84
CA GLU A 3 17.96 24.06 -17.84
C GLU A 3 18.34 22.66 -18.32
N LEU A 4 17.55 21.66 -17.93
CA LEU A 4 17.69 20.30 -18.44
C LEU A 4 17.07 20.29 -19.85
N ASP A 5 17.92 20.19 -20.87
CA ASP A 5 17.49 20.05 -22.28
C ASP A 5 16.97 18.63 -22.52
N ILE A 6 15.73 18.38 -22.08
CA ILE A 6 15.06 17.08 -22.15
C ILE A 6 14.22 17.03 -23.44
N GLY A 7 14.48 16.02 -24.26
CA GLY A 7 13.77 15.78 -25.52
C GLY A 7 14.65 15.97 -26.75
N ARG A 8 14.17 15.52 -27.92
CA ARG A 8 14.86 15.67 -29.21
C ARG A 8 13.94 16.35 -30.21
N HIS A 9 14.54 17.11 -31.13
CA HIS A 9 13.78 17.81 -32.16
C HIS A 9 13.56 16.87 -33.36
N CYS A 10 12.38 16.98 -33.96
CA CYS A 10 12.10 16.36 -35.24
C CYS A 10 13.09 16.86 -36.31
N ARG A 11 13.68 15.95 -37.09
CA ARG A 11 14.60 16.25 -38.20
C ARG A 11 13.90 16.86 -39.42
N VAL A 12 12.57 16.84 -39.46
CA VAL A 12 11.80 17.53 -40.50
C VAL A 12 11.88 19.04 -40.26
N GLU A 13 12.53 19.75 -41.19
CA GLU A 13 12.82 21.20 -41.08
C GLU A 13 11.58 22.06 -40.83
N GLN A 14 10.43 21.70 -41.43
CA GLN A 14 9.17 22.42 -41.27
C GLN A 14 8.45 22.17 -39.94
N CYS A 15 8.81 21.13 -39.19
CA CYS A 15 8.17 20.78 -37.93
C CYS A 15 9.03 21.19 -36.74
N ARG A 16 10.27 20.68 -36.69
CA ARG A 16 11.27 20.91 -35.64
C ARG A 16 10.74 20.82 -34.20
N GLN A 17 9.60 20.16 -33.99
CA GLN A 17 8.96 20.02 -32.69
C GLN A 17 9.86 19.22 -31.74
N ARG A 18 9.94 19.67 -30.48
CA ARG A 18 10.58 18.92 -29.39
C ARG A 18 9.63 17.83 -28.91
N ASP A 19 10.06 16.58 -28.99
CA ASP A 19 9.35 15.42 -28.44
C ASP A 19 10.21 14.77 -27.34
N PHE A 20 9.55 14.32 -26.28
CA PHE A 20 10.22 13.68 -25.14
C PHE A 20 10.56 12.22 -25.45
N LEU A 21 9.82 11.59 -26.38
CA LEU A 21 10.16 10.27 -26.91
C LEU A 21 10.74 10.40 -28.32
N PRO A 22 12.05 10.17 -28.50
CA PRO A 22 12.64 10.20 -29.84
C PRO A 22 12.19 8.98 -30.65
N PHE A 23 11.45 9.20 -31.74
CA PHE A 23 11.15 8.16 -32.71
C PHE A 23 12.29 8.07 -33.73
N VAL A 24 13.06 6.98 -33.70
CA VAL A 24 14.15 6.75 -34.66
C VAL A 24 13.61 5.96 -35.85
N CYS A 25 13.80 6.45 -37.07
CA CYS A 25 13.41 5.73 -38.27
C CYS A 25 14.40 4.60 -38.58
N ASP A 26 13.92 3.37 -38.72
CA ASP A 26 14.76 2.21 -39.08
C ASP A 26 15.42 2.28 -40.47
N GLY A 27 14.97 3.17 -41.35
CA GLY A 27 15.57 3.39 -42.67
C GLY A 27 16.67 4.45 -42.60
N CYS A 28 16.28 5.71 -42.40
CA CYS A 28 17.21 6.84 -42.45
C CYS A 28 17.90 7.18 -41.12
N SER A 29 17.60 6.45 -40.03
CA SER A 29 18.11 6.69 -38.66
C SER A 29 17.86 8.11 -38.13
N GLY A 30 16.95 8.87 -38.75
CA GLY A 30 16.54 10.20 -38.30
C GLY A 30 15.65 10.14 -37.06
N ILE A 31 15.70 11.18 -36.23
CA ILE A 31 14.82 11.36 -35.07
C ILE A 31 13.63 12.21 -35.48
N PHE A 32 12.43 11.74 -35.17
CA PHE A 32 11.17 12.37 -35.55
C PHE A 32 10.22 12.46 -34.36
N CYS A 33 9.24 13.37 -34.42
CA CYS A 33 8.13 13.44 -33.46
C CYS A 33 7.03 12.43 -33.81
N LEU A 34 6.01 12.32 -32.97
CA LEU A 34 4.88 11.40 -33.18
C LEU A 34 4.22 11.51 -34.57
N GLU A 35 4.08 12.72 -35.12
CA GLU A 35 3.48 12.95 -36.44
C GLU A 35 4.39 12.51 -37.60
N HIS A 36 5.70 12.69 -37.43
CA HIS A 36 6.71 12.42 -38.45
C HIS A 36 7.37 11.02 -38.33
N ARG A 37 6.84 10.16 -37.46
CA ARG A 37 7.41 8.83 -37.16
C ARG A 37 7.33 7.83 -38.31
N SER A 38 6.36 7.96 -39.21
CA SER A 38 6.17 7.03 -40.33
C SER A 38 7.08 7.41 -41.49
N ARG A 39 7.47 6.43 -42.32
CA ARG A 39 8.33 6.67 -43.49
C ARG A 39 7.70 7.65 -44.49
N GLU A 40 6.38 7.62 -44.59
CA GLU A 40 5.59 8.51 -45.45
C GLU A 40 5.60 9.94 -44.92
N SER A 41 5.42 10.13 -43.60
CA SER A 41 5.25 11.47 -43.04
C SER A 41 6.52 12.32 -43.05
N HIS A 42 7.72 11.71 -43.05
CA HIS A 42 8.98 12.44 -43.22
C HIS A 42 9.66 12.24 -44.58
N SER A 43 8.98 11.61 -45.55
CA SER A 43 9.53 11.31 -46.88
C SER A 43 10.90 10.61 -46.81
N CYS A 44 10.93 9.42 -46.18
CA CYS A 44 12.16 8.68 -45.91
C CYS A 44 12.98 8.42 -47.20
N PRO A 45 14.27 8.80 -47.25
CA PRO A 45 15.12 8.58 -48.42
C PRO A 45 15.46 7.10 -48.66
N GLU A 46 15.45 6.28 -47.59
CA GLU A 46 15.75 4.84 -47.66
C GLU A 46 14.44 4.04 -47.75
N VAL A 47 13.94 3.84 -48.96
CA VAL A 47 12.80 2.96 -49.26
C VAL A 47 13.32 1.59 -49.70
N THR A 48 14.11 0.93 -48.85
CA THR A 48 14.37 -0.50 -49.03
C THR A 48 13.33 -1.26 -48.22
N VAL A 49 12.38 -1.83 -48.94
CA VAL A 49 11.38 -2.77 -48.41
C VAL A 49 12.12 -4.07 -48.13
N ILE A 50 12.77 -4.16 -46.96
CA ILE A 50 13.05 -5.49 -46.40
C ILE A 50 11.75 -5.91 -45.74
N GLU A 51 10.89 -6.60 -46.49
CA GLU A 51 9.83 -7.44 -45.93
C GLU A 51 10.52 -8.50 -45.06
N ARG A 52 10.87 -8.10 -43.83
CA ARG A 52 11.22 -9.05 -42.78
C ARG A 52 9.92 -9.75 -42.46
N LEU A 53 9.68 -10.86 -43.14
CA LEU A 53 8.86 -11.94 -42.63
C LEU A 53 9.54 -12.43 -41.34
N LYS A 54 9.41 -11.67 -40.25
CA LYS A 54 9.71 -12.16 -38.92
C LYS A 54 8.67 -13.25 -38.74
N SER A 55 9.06 -14.50 -38.97
CA SER A 55 8.29 -15.62 -38.46
C SER A 55 8.15 -15.33 -36.98
N ASP A 56 6.92 -15.07 -36.56
CA ASP A 56 6.55 -14.76 -35.19
C ASP A 56 6.69 -16.03 -34.34
N THR A 57 7.92 -16.53 -34.23
CA THR A 57 8.27 -17.60 -33.31
C THR A 57 8.39 -16.94 -31.96
N HIS A 58 7.25 -16.59 -31.37
CA HIS A 58 7.17 -16.18 -29.98
C HIS A 58 7.83 -17.26 -29.12
N THR A 59 9.05 -17.01 -28.67
CA THR A 59 9.76 -17.87 -27.73
C THR A 59 8.96 -17.88 -26.44
N SER A 60 8.44 -19.05 -26.06
CA SER A 60 7.64 -19.21 -24.85
C SER A 60 8.38 -20.08 -23.84
N TYR A 61 8.48 -19.56 -22.61
CA TYR A 61 9.24 -20.12 -21.50
C TYR A 61 8.29 -20.87 -20.55
N PRO A 62 8.45 -22.20 -20.38
CA PRO A 62 7.54 -23.00 -19.56
C PRO A 62 7.78 -22.81 -18.06
N CYS A 63 6.71 -22.92 -17.28
CA CYS A 63 6.80 -22.93 -15.83
C CYS A 63 7.43 -24.25 -15.32
N SER A 64 8.34 -24.15 -14.35
CA SER A 64 9.01 -25.30 -13.73
C SER A 64 8.29 -25.80 -12.46
N PHE A 65 7.15 -25.20 -12.09
CA PHE A 65 6.38 -25.60 -10.92
C PHE A 65 5.56 -26.87 -11.19
N LYS A 66 5.42 -27.73 -10.17
CA LYS A 66 4.64 -28.98 -10.25
C LYS A 66 3.18 -28.62 -10.59
N ASP A 67 2.58 -29.34 -11.53
CA ASP A 67 1.20 -29.13 -12.01
C ASP A 67 0.92 -27.78 -12.71
N CYS A 68 1.93 -27.06 -13.20
CA CYS A 68 1.74 -25.86 -14.01
C CYS A 68 2.22 -26.05 -15.46
N ALA A 69 1.29 -26.01 -16.41
CA ALA A 69 1.59 -26.07 -17.86
C ALA A 69 1.64 -24.68 -18.54
N GLU A 70 1.61 -23.61 -17.74
CA GLU A 70 1.59 -22.23 -18.24
C GLU A 70 2.97 -21.84 -18.82
N ARG A 71 2.96 -21.06 -19.89
CA ARG A 71 4.16 -20.59 -20.59
C ARG A 71 4.11 -19.08 -20.73
N GLU A 72 5.21 -18.41 -20.49
CA GLU A 72 5.31 -16.95 -20.58
C GLU A 72 6.14 -16.54 -21.78
N LEU A 73 5.86 -15.35 -22.34
CA LEU A 73 6.65 -14.78 -23.44
C LEU A 73 8.00 -14.22 -22.97
N VAL A 74 8.17 -14.05 -21.67
CA VAL A 74 9.35 -13.48 -21.03
C VAL A 74 9.89 -14.50 -20.03
N PRO A 75 11.23 -14.69 -19.94
CA PRO A 75 11.80 -15.55 -18.92
C PRO A 75 11.59 -14.93 -17.53
N VAL A 76 11.04 -15.71 -16.60
CA VAL A 76 10.81 -15.33 -15.21
C VAL A 76 11.63 -16.27 -14.34
N MET A 77 12.90 -15.92 -14.14
CA MET A 77 13.85 -16.72 -13.37
C MET A 77 13.76 -16.36 -11.88
N CYS A 78 13.67 -17.38 -11.03
CA CYS A 78 13.82 -17.19 -9.59
C CYS A 78 15.29 -16.93 -9.25
N PRO A 79 15.65 -15.86 -8.53
CA PRO A 79 17.04 -15.56 -8.18
C PRO A 79 17.65 -16.51 -7.15
N TYR A 80 16.86 -17.45 -6.60
CA TYR A 80 17.28 -18.38 -5.56
C TYR A 80 17.47 -19.80 -6.10
N CYS A 81 16.47 -20.34 -6.80
CA CYS A 81 16.54 -21.70 -7.34
C CYS A 81 16.87 -21.74 -8.85
N GLU A 82 17.07 -20.58 -9.48
CA GLU A 82 17.48 -20.43 -10.90
C GLU A 82 16.57 -21.17 -11.91
N LYS A 83 15.32 -21.47 -11.54
CA LYS A 83 14.32 -22.09 -12.41
C LYS A 83 13.37 -21.03 -13.00
N ASN A 84 12.83 -21.32 -14.18
CA ASN A 84 11.85 -20.46 -14.86
C ASN A 84 10.42 -20.77 -14.39
N PHE A 85 9.62 -19.75 -14.11
CA PHE A 85 8.23 -19.89 -13.68
C PHE A 85 7.27 -19.03 -14.54
N CYS A 86 5.97 -19.20 -14.36
CA CYS A 86 4.99 -18.27 -14.92
C CYS A 86 4.77 -17.07 -13.98
N LEU A 87 4.02 -16.06 -14.43
CA LEU A 87 3.74 -14.88 -13.60
C LEU A 87 2.98 -15.22 -12.31
N ARG A 88 2.17 -16.30 -12.31
CA ARG A 88 1.46 -16.79 -11.12
C ARG A 88 2.39 -17.43 -10.10
N HIS A 89 3.45 -18.08 -10.55
CA HIS A 89 4.40 -18.81 -9.70
C HIS A 89 5.76 -18.09 -9.57
N ARG A 90 5.79 -16.78 -9.83
CA ARG A 90 7.02 -15.97 -9.79
C ARG A 90 7.61 -15.84 -8.38
N HIS A 91 6.77 -15.76 -7.34
CA HIS A 91 7.27 -15.61 -5.97
C HIS A 91 7.68 -16.95 -5.39
N GLN A 92 8.65 -16.91 -4.48
CA GLN A 92 9.22 -18.11 -3.86
C GLN A 92 8.15 -18.99 -3.20
N SER A 93 7.16 -18.40 -2.52
CA SER A 93 6.09 -19.14 -1.84
C SER A 93 5.13 -19.82 -2.80
N ASP A 94 4.94 -19.26 -3.99
CA ASP A 94 4.00 -19.77 -4.99
C ASP A 94 4.58 -20.99 -5.72
N HIS A 95 5.91 -21.07 -5.89
CA HIS A 95 6.56 -22.21 -6.54
C HIS A 95 7.28 -23.18 -5.59
N GLU A 96 7.02 -23.08 -4.29
CA GLU A 96 7.65 -23.93 -3.26
C GLU A 96 9.17 -23.99 -3.44
N CYS A 97 9.81 -22.82 -3.46
CA CYS A 97 11.23 -22.67 -3.76
C CYS A 97 12.11 -23.48 -2.80
N GLU A 98 13.11 -24.19 -3.36
CA GLU A 98 14.03 -25.06 -2.61
C GLU A 98 14.86 -24.29 -1.57
N GLU A 99 15.17 -23.01 -1.85
CA GLU A 99 15.98 -22.13 -1.00
C GLU A 99 15.12 -21.22 -0.09
N LEU A 100 13.83 -21.52 0.08
CA LEU A 100 13.03 -20.82 1.07
C LEU A 100 13.39 -21.27 2.48
N GLU A 101 14.12 -20.43 3.20
CA GLU A 101 14.11 -20.46 4.66
C GLU A 101 12.71 -20.07 5.15
N ILE A 102 11.81 -21.06 5.27
CA ILE A 102 10.52 -20.86 5.91
C ILE A 102 10.80 -20.39 7.35
N PRO A 103 10.39 -19.17 7.74
CA PRO A 103 10.57 -18.73 9.10
C PRO A 103 9.83 -19.71 10.00
N LYS A 104 10.58 -20.46 10.83
CA LYS A 104 10.02 -21.46 11.76
C LYS A 104 8.83 -20.84 12.46
N SER A 105 7.64 -21.40 12.23
CA SER A 105 6.40 -20.84 12.72
C SER A 105 6.53 -20.63 14.23
N ARG A 106 6.39 -19.37 14.66
CA ARG A 106 6.56 -18.94 16.05
C ARG A 106 5.54 -19.57 17.01
N MET A 107 4.64 -20.45 16.51
CA MET A 107 3.50 -21.03 17.20
C MET A 107 3.85 -22.19 18.14
N ALA A 108 4.87 -23.00 17.85
CA ALA A 108 5.19 -24.16 18.69
C ALA A 108 5.61 -23.77 20.12
N ALA A 109 6.34 -22.65 20.26
CA ALA A 109 6.71 -22.10 21.57
C ALA A 109 5.52 -21.42 22.29
N THR A 110 4.57 -20.86 21.55
CA THR A 110 3.39 -20.20 22.14
C THR A 110 2.37 -21.21 22.65
N GLN A 111 2.25 -22.38 22.04
CA GLN A 111 1.31 -23.42 22.46
C GLN A 111 1.62 -24.01 23.84
N LYS A 112 2.90 -24.21 24.18
CA LYS A 112 3.31 -24.66 25.52
C LYS A 112 2.98 -23.63 26.59
N LEU A 113 3.33 -22.36 26.36
CA LEU A 113 3.00 -21.26 27.27
C LEU A 113 1.49 -21.11 27.48
N VAL A 114 0.68 -21.27 26.43
CA VAL A 114 -0.79 -21.19 26.54
C VAL A 114 -1.34 -22.34 27.38
N LYS A 115 -0.82 -23.57 27.24
CA LYS A 115 -1.20 -24.71 28.10
C LYS A 115 -0.86 -24.45 29.56
N ASP A 116 0.37 -24.03 29.84
CA ASP A 116 0.82 -23.73 31.21
C ASP A 116 -0.02 -22.62 31.88
N ILE A 117 -0.48 -21.62 31.11
CA ILE A 117 -1.36 -20.53 31.61
C ILE A 117 -2.79 -21.02 31.90
N ILE A 118 -3.31 -21.96 31.11
CA ILE A 118 -4.65 -22.51 31.32
C ILE A 118 -4.65 -23.44 32.53
N ASP A 119 -3.61 -24.25 32.68
CA ASP A 119 -3.47 -25.19 33.80
C ASP A 119 -3.27 -24.45 35.13
N SER A 120 -2.49 -23.37 35.14
CA SER A 120 -2.31 -22.51 36.32
C SER A 120 -3.56 -21.70 36.72
N LYS A 121 -4.58 -21.58 35.85
CA LYS A 121 -5.86 -20.92 36.16
C LYS A 121 -6.93 -21.84 36.74
N ARG A 122 -6.78 -23.16 36.62
CA ARG A 122 -7.80 -24.11 37.12
C ARG A 122 -7.73 -24.35 38.64
N GLY A 123 -6.70 -23.83 39.33
CA GLY A 123 -6.45 -24.10 40.75
C GLY A 123 -6.71 -22.96 41.76
N GLU A 124 -7.09 -21.74 41.37
CA GLU A 124 -7.23 -20.62 42.32
C GLU A 124 -8.57 -19.88 42.20
N THR A 125 -9.59 -20.41 42.88
CA THR A 125 -10.78 -19.65 43.29
C THR A 125 -10.46 -18.84 44.55
N ALA A 126 -9.76 -17.71 44.42
CA ALA A 126 -9.80 -16.65 45.44
C ALA A 126 -9.32 -15.30 44.89
N SER A 127 -10.24 -14.34 44.89
CA SER A 127 -9.97 -12.92 44.65
C SER A 127 -8.87 -12.39 45.59
N LYS A 128 -7.67 -12.20 45.06
CA LYS A 128 -6.76 -11.13 45.51
C LYS A 128 -6.29 -10.36 44.30
N ARG A 129 -6.77 -9.11 44.15
CA ARG A 129 -6.22 -8.12 43.21
C ARG A 129 -4.73 -7.95 43.49
N ARG A 130 -3.88 -8.71 42.79
CA ARG A 130 -2.44 -8.43 42.71
C ARG A 130 -2.30 -7.12 41.92
N LYS A 131 -1.99 -6.02 42.62
CA LYS A 131 -1.52 -4.79 41.96
C LYS A 131 -0.16 -5.13 41.33
N GLY A 132 -0.18 -5.51 40.06
CA GLY A 132 1.03 -5.74 39.27
C GLY A 132 1.89 -4.48 39.26
N ALA A 133 3.20 -4.66 39.38
CA ALA A 133 4.18 -3.59 39.27
C ALA A 133 3.92 -2.78 37.99
N LYS A 134 3.96 -1.45 38.11
CA LYS A 134 3.73 -0.50 37.02
C LYS A 134 4.92 -0.54 36.05
N ASN A 135 5.00 -1.58 35.22
CA ASN A 135 5.82 -1.50 34.02
C ASN A 135 5.04 -0.65 33.01
N SER A 136 5.38 0.65 32.93
CA SER A 136 4.68 1.66 32.13
C SER A 136 4.65 1.28 30.64
N GLU A 137 5.69 0.61 30.17
CA GLU A 137 5.84 0.22 28.77
C GLU A 137 4.84 -0.88 28.38
N THR A 138 4.63 -1.88 29.24
CA THR A 138 3.61 -2.91 29.00
C THR A 138 2.20 -2.34 29.20
N ALA A 139 2.02 -1.40 30.12
CA ALA A 139 0.74 -0.71 30.30
C ALA A 139 0.36 0.14 29.07
N ALA A 140 1.32 0.83 28.43
CA ALA A 140 1.10 1.62 27.22
C ALA A 140 0.70 0.73 26.02
N LYS A 141 1.42 -0.38 25.81
CA LYS A 141 1.10 -1.36 24.76
C LYS A 141 -0.30 -1.95 24.94
N VAL A 142 -0.68 -2.28 26.18
CA VAL A 142 -2.03 -2.78 26.50
C VAL A 142 -3.09 -1.70 26.28
N ALA A 143 -2.80 -0.42 26.58
CA ALA A 143 -3.72 0.68 26.30
C ALA A 143 -3.95 0.87 24.79
N LEU A 144 -2.89 0.82 23.98
CA LEU A 144 -2.96 0.85 22.52
C LEU A 144 -3.77 -0.32 21.96
N MET A 145 -3.55 -1.54 22.45
CA MET A 145 -4.33 -2.71 22.04
C MET A 145 -5.82 -2.52 22.36
N LYS A 146 -6.17 -2.06 23.56
CA LYS A 146 -7.57 -1.78 23.93
C LYS A 146 -8.19 -0.70 23.06
N LEU A 147 -7.44 0.37 22.76
CA LEU A 147 -7.86 1.44 21.86
C LEU A 147 -8.19 0.86 20.48
N LYS A 148 -7.25 0.12 19.87
CA LYS A 148 -7.43 -0.48 18.54
C LYS A 148 -8.57 -1.49 18.47
N MET A 149 -8.81 -2.24 19.54
CA MET A 149 -9.91 -3.21 19.61
C MET A 149 -11.30 -2.58 19.63
N HIS A 150 -11.45 -1.42 20.28
CA HIS A 150 -12.76 -0.77 20.46
C HIS A 150 -12.98 0.41 19.52
N ALA A 151 -11.95 0.84 18.78
CA ALA A 151 -12.01 1.99 17.90
C ALA A 151 -13.01 1.76 16.76
N ASN A 152 -13.91 2.72 16.58
CA ASN A 152 -14.89 2.73 15.50
C ASN A 152 -14.49 3.77 14.43
N GLY A 153 -14.70 3.44 13.17
CA GLY A 153 -14.29 4.25 12.03
C GLY A 153 -14.69 3.60 10.71
N ASP A 154 -14.22 4.16 9.60
CA ASP A 154 -14.53 3.65 8.26
C ASP A 154 -13.81 2.32 7.98
N LYS A 155 -14.58 1.23 7.83
CA LYS A 155 -14.05 -0.12 7.63
C LYS A 155 -13.32 -0.29 6.29
N SER A 156 -13.56 0.59 5.32
CA SER A 156 -12.90 0.54 4.00
C SER A 156 -11.42 0.91 4.05
N LEU A 157 -10.98 1.64 5.08
CA LEU A 157 -9.59 2.09 5.20
C LEU A 157 -8.67 0.91 5.56
N PRO A 158 -7.55 0.68 4.85
CA PRO A 158 -6.58 -0.36 5.21
C PRO A 158 -5.88 -0.03 6.56
N GLN A 159 -5.45 -1.07 7.30
CA GLN A 159 -4.87 -0.88 8.65
C GLN A 159 -3.62 0.02 8.67
N THR A 160 -2.87 0.07 7.57
CA THR A 160 -1.66 0.88 7.39
C THR A 160 -1.94 2.38 7.40
N GLU A 161 -3.14 2.79 7.01
CA GLU A 161 -3.53 4.20 6.90
C GLU A 161 -4.36 4.69 8.09
N ARG A 162 -4.70 3.78 9.01
CA ARG A 162 -5.52 4.08 10.19
C ARG A 162 -4.66 4.69 11.29
N ILE A 163 -5.01 5.90 11.68
CA ILE A 163 -4.54 6.54 12.91
C ILE A 163 -5.65 6.48 13.97
N TYR A 164 -5.29 6.13 15.21
CA TYR A 164 -6.22 5.86 16.29
C TYR A 164 -6.16 6.98 17.35
N PHE A 165 -7.32 7.47 17.78
CA PHE A 165 -7.41 8.50 18.81
C PHE A 165 -8.42 8.12 19.88
N GLN A 166 -8.12 8.53 21.12
CA GLN A 166 -9.14 8.62 22.16
C GLN A 166 -9.83 9.99 22.02
N VAL A 167 -11.05 9.99 21.50
CA VAL A 167 -11.83 11.22 21.25
C VAL A 167 -12.65 11.55 22.49
N PHE A 168 -12.39 12.70 23.12
CA PHE A 168 -13.16 13.18 24.27
C PHE A 168 -14.37 14.00 23.81
N LEU A 169 -15.53 13.67 24.36
CA LEU A 169 -16.81 14.25 23.96
C LEU A 169 -17.17 15.43 24.88
N PRO A 170 -17.94 16.42 24.40
CA PRO A 170 -18.33 17.59 25.18
C PRO A 170 -19.23 17.24 26.38
N LYS A 171 -19.21 18.10 27.42
CA LYS A 171 -20.02 17.96 28.64
C LYS A 171 -21.53 18.02 28.27
N GLY A 172 -22.15 16.85 28.12
CA GLY A 172 -23.53 16.70 27.64
C GLY A 172 -23.79 15.39 26.89
N SER A 173 -22.74 14.68 26.47
CA SER A 173 -22.84 13.35 25.86
C SER A 173 -22.97 12.23 26.90
N LYS A 174 -23.58 11.10 26.48
CA LYS A 174 -23.73 9.89 27.32
C LYS A 174 -22.39 9.27 27.73
N GLU A 175 -21.36 9.41 26.88
CA GLU A 175 -20.02 8.87 27.11
C GLU A 175 -19.01 10.02 27.23
N LYS A 176 -17.99 9.84 28.08
CA LYS A 176 -16.92 10.85 28.28
C LYS A 176 -15.89 10.85 27.16
N SER A 177 -15.65 9.69 26.56
CA SER A 177 -14.68 9.51 25.49
C SER A 177 -14.96 8.24 24.73
N LYS A 178 -14.73 8.27 23.42
CA LYS A 178 -14.92 7.13 22.52
C LYS A 178 -13.65 6.92 21.68
N PRO A 179 -13.13 5.69 21.61
CA PRO A 179 -12.01 5.39 20.71
C PRO A 179 -12.51 5.43 19.26
N MET A 180 -11.77 6.13 18.40
CA MET A 180 -12.08 6.23 16.97
C MET A 180 -10.82 6.11 16.13
N PHE A 181 -10.96 5.72 14.87
CA PHE A 181 -9.85 5.73 13.91
C PHE A 181 -10.21 6.49 12.63
N PHE A 182 -9.20 7.13 12.04
CA PHE A 182 -9.34 7.99 10.87
C PHE A 182 -8.20 7.69 9.87
N HIS A 183 -8.32 8.18 8.64
CA HIS A 183 -7.23 8.12 7.69
C HIS A 183 -6.16 9.16 8.04
N GLN A 184 -4.89 8.76 7.99
CA GLN A 184 -3.74 9.60 8.35
C GLN A 184 -3.62 10.93 7.58
N GLN A 185 -4.22 11.06 6.40
CA GLN A 185 -4.20 12.30 5.60
C GLN A 185 -5.45 13.19 5.75
N TRP A 186 -6.39 12.86 6.64
CA TRP A 186 -7.59 13.69 6.80
C TRP A 186 -7.28 15.02 7.51
N SER A 187 -7.90 16.09 7.02
CA SER A 187 -7.87 17.39 7.71
C SER A 187 -8.61 17.31 9.04
N ILE A 188 -8.19 18.14 10.01
CA ILE A 188 -8.81 18.20 11.35
C ILE A 188 -10.31 18.48 11.23
N GLY A 189 -10.74 19.35 10.31
CA GLY A 189 -12.16 19.60 10.05
C GLY A 189 -12.92 18.33 9.68
N ARG A 190 -12.41 17.57 8.70
CA ARG A 190 -13.02 16.29 8.28
C ARG A 190 -13.04 15.26 9.41
N VAL A 191 -11.99 15.21 10.23
CA VAL A 191 -11.93 14.35 11.43
C VAL A 191 -13.03 14.72 12.42
N ILE A 192 -13.22 16.01 12.70
CA ILE A 192 -14.27 16.52 13.61
C ILE A 192 -15.66 16.22 13.05
N ASP A 193 -15.89 16.46 11.77
CA ASP A 193 -17.17 16.20 11.11
C ASP A 193 -17.55 14.72 11.17
N PHE A 194 -16.57 13.85 10.90
CA PHE A 194 -16.77 12.41 10.98
C PHE A 194 -16.94 11.93 12.43
N ALA A 195 -16.15 12.45 13.37
CA ALA A 195 -16.27 12.11 14.78
C ALA A 195 -17.63 12.53 15.37
N ALA A 196 -18.13 13.72 15.01
CA ALA A 196 -19.45 14.18 15.41
C ALA A 196 -20.56 13.28 14.84
N SER A 197 -20.43 12.86 13.58
CA SER A 197 -21.35 11.91 12.94
C SER A 197 -21.37 10.56 13.65
N LEU A 198 -20.19 10.00 13.99
CA LEU A 198 -20.05 8.74 14.74
C LEU A 198 -20.50 8.83 16.21
N ALA A 199 -20.48 10.03 16.79
CA ALA A 199 -20.95 10.30 18.14
C ALA A 199 -22.43 10.73 18.19
N SER A 200 -23.09 10.86 17.02
CA SER A 200 -24.45 11.41 16.89
C SER A 200 -24.59 12.78 17.57
N LEU A 201 -23.56 13.60 17.47
CA LEU A 201 -23.52 14.95 18.01
C LEU A 201 -23.81 15.97 16.89
N LYS A 202 -24.56 17.01 17.24
CA LYS A 202 -24.81 18.11 16.33
C LYS A 202 -23.52 18.90 16.12
N ASN A 203 -23.05 18.93 14.89
CA ASN A 203 -21.88 19.71 14.50
C ASN A 203 -22.33 21.03 13.86
N ASP A 204 -22.12 22.13 14.59
CA ASP A 204 -22.41 23.48 14.14
C ASP A 204 -21.12 24.26 13.79
N ASN A 205 -20.01 23.58 13.45
CA ASN A 205 -18.70 24.20 13.20
C ASN A 205 -18.67 25.15 11.98
N ASN A 206 -19.73 25.16 11.17
CA ASN A 206 -19.93 26.10 10.06
C ASN A 206 -20.71 27.38 10.46
N LYS A 207 -21.08 27.53 11.74
CA LYS A 207 -21.78 28.73 12.24
C LYS A 207 -20.80 29.63 12.97
N LEU A 208 -20.49 30.78 12.37
CA LEU A 208 -19.72 31.86 12.99
C LEU A 208 -20.59 32.58 14.03
N THR A 209 -20.77 32.00 15.22
CA THR A 209 -21.39 32.73 16.34
C THR A 209 -20.32 33.31 17.26
N PRO A 210 -20.38 34.61 17.60
CA PRO A 210 -19.47 35.20 18.56
C PRO A 210 -19.85 34.69 19.95
N LYS A 211 -18.94 33.94 20.58
CA LYS A 211 -19.04 33.44 21.96
C LYS A 211 -20.18 32.43 22.19
N VAL A 212 -19.90 31.17 21.93
CA VAL A 212 -20.51 30.07 22.70
C VAL A 212 -19.37 29.19 23.19
N THR A 213 -19.41 28.82 24.47
CA THR A 213 -18.57 27.76 25.06
C THR A 213 -18.90 26.43 24.39
N THR A 214 -18.48 26.26 23.15
CA THR A 214 -18.69 25.03 22.38
C THR A 214 -17.75 23.99 22.96
N GLY A 215 -18.29 22.90 23.49
CA GLY A 215 -17.47 21.86 24.10
C GLY A 215 -16.49 21.30 23.08
N TYR A 216 -15.22 21.66 23.25
CA TYR A 216 -14.14 21.24 22.36
C TYR A 216 -13.96 19.73 22.43
N PHE A 217 -13.88 19.10 21.26
CA PHE A 217 -13.35 17.75 21.17
C PHE A 217 -11.85 17.82 21.47
N SER A 218 -11.41 17.12 22.52
CA SER A 218 -9.98 16.92 22.76
C SER A 218 -9.58 15.61 22.11
N LEU A 219 -8.61 15.65 21.20
CA LEU A 219 -7.97 14.46 20.64
C LEU A 219 -6.70 14.20 21.45
N LYS A 220 -6.60 13.03 22.08
CA LYS A 220 -5.34 12.58 22.70
C LYS A 220 -4.75 11.47 21.86
N VAL A 221 -3.56 11.73 21.30
CA VAL A 221 -2.73 10.70 20.70
C VAL A 221 -2.09 9.93 21.86
N LEU A 222 -2.26 8.61 21.84
CA LEU A 222 -1.47 7.72 22.68
C LEU A 222 -0.47 7.09 21.73
N GLU A 223 0.76 7.60 21.71
CA GLU A 223 1.90 6.96 21.05
C GLU A 223 2.49 5.85 21.93
#